data_AF-A0A151ATD2-F1
#
_entry.id   AF-A0A151ATD2-F1
#
_cell.length_a   1.000
_cell.length_b   1.000
_cell.length_c   1.000
_cell.angle_alpha   90.00
_cell.angle_beta   90.00
_cell.angle_gamma   90.00
#
_symmetry.space_group_name_H-M   'P 1'
#
loop_
_entity.id
_entity.type
_entity.pdbx_description
1 polymer ?
#
loop_
_entity_poly.entity_id
_entity_poly.type
_entity_poly.pdbx_seq_one_letter_code
_entity_poly.pdbx_strand_id
1 'polypeptide(L)'
;MQVRALLYRSKRKANRLLASFRYLGLPWSDLPQVTGKEWLSLCAPVPAGRPVLYALALRPKGRPGAWELALDAARLLEERAGVELNWAWALRTSGAAWLLLCPWALDWAKKPRWYRPGPADLQALREELGARWDIDGRPVCPGGRGRGR
;
A
#
# COMPACT_ATOMS: atom_id res chain seq x y z
N MET A 1 -7.87 -4.89 -11.93
CA MET A 1 -6.96 -3.84 -11.40
C MET A 1 -5.50 -4.12 -11.81
N GLN A 2 -4.67 -3.10 -12.05
CA GLN A 2 -3.22 -3.26 -12.26
C GLN A 2 -2.45 -3.01 -10.94
N VAL A 3 -1.53 -3.92 -10.59
CA VAL A 3 -0.61 -3.80 -9.45
C VAL A 3 0.81 -3.96 -9.93
N ARG A 4 1.67 -2.98 -9.62
CA ARG A 4 3.11 -3.04 -9.89
C ARG A 4 3.89 -2.81 -8.61
N ALA A 5 4.79 -3.72 -8.28
CA ALA A 5 5.73 -3.56 -7.18
C ALA A 5 7.05 -2.98 -7.69
N LEU A 6 7.52 -1.93 -7.02
CA LEU A 6 8.84 -1.36 -7.21
C LEU A 6 9.67 -1.55 -5.95
N LEU A 7 10.91 -1.96 -6.15
CA LEU A 7 11.87 -2.20 -5.08
C LEU A 7 12.94 -1.10 -5.09
N TYR A 8 13.16 -0.46 -3.95
CA TYR A 8 14.22 0.52 -3.77
C TYR A 8 15.21 0.04 -2.70
N ARG A 9 16.48 -0.15 -3.11
CA ARG A 9 17.61 -0.45 -2.19
C ARG A 9 18.41 0.79 -1.79
N SER A 10 18.21 1.91 -2.49
CA SER A 10 18.94 3.16 -2.26
C SER A 10 18.01 4.20 -1.65
N LYS A 11 18.40 4.76 -0.49
CA LYS A 11 17.70 5.89 0.14
C LYS A 11 17.56 7.07 -0.84
N ARG A 12 18.58 7.35 -1.66
CA ARG A 12 18.53 8.41 -2.68
C ARG A 12 17.43 8.18 -3.71
N LYS A 13 17.30 6.96 -4.23
CA LYS A 13 16.26 6.63 -5.22
C LYS A 13 14.86 6.62 -4.57
N ALA A 14 14.75 6.11 -3.35
CA ALA A 14 13.50 6.14 -2.58
C ALA A 14 13.05 7.59 -2.32
N ASN A 15 13.94 8.46 -1.84
CA ASN A 15 13.65 9.88 -1.65
C ASN A 15 13.19 10.58 -2.94
N ARG A 16 13.81 10.28 -4.09
CA ARG A 16 13.35 10.84 -5.38
C ARG A 16 11.94 10.38 -5.74
N LEU A 17 11.60 9.12 -5.49
CA LEU A 17 10.23 8.64 -5.69
C LEU A 17 9.28 9.39 -4.75
N LEU A 18 9.60 9.47 -3.46
CA LEU A 18 8.73 10.06 -2.46
C LEU A 18 8.47 11.55 -2.72
N ALA A 19 9.50 12.28 -3.16
CA ALA A 19 9.38 13.68 -3.58
C ALA A 19 8.50 13.87 -4.83
N SER A 20 8.20 12.80 -5.58
CA SER A 20 7.32 12.86 -6.76
C SER A 20 5.83 12.73 -6.42
N PHE A 21 5.48 12.42 -5.18
CA PHE A 21 4.10 12.33 -4.74
C PHE A 21 3.55 13.72 -4.39
N ARG A 22 2.28 13.95 -4.74
CA ARG A 22 1.55 15.16 -4.37
C ARG A 22 1.12 15.09 -2.91
N TYR A 23 0.71 13.90 -2.47
CA TYR A 23 0.32 13.62 -1.08
C TYR A 23 1.00 12.35 -0.60
N LEU A 24 1.38 12.35 0.68
CA LEU A 24 1.97 11.23 1.41
C LEU A 24 1.41 11.27 2.83
N GLY A 25 0.59 10.30 3.20
CA GLY A 25 -0.07 10.25 4.51
C GLY A 25 0.21 8.95 5.25
N LEU A 26 0.14 9.02 6.57
CA LEU A 26 0.26 7.87 7.47
C LEU A 26 -1.12 7.39 7.90
N PRO A 27 -1.31 6.08 8.10
CA PRO A 27 -2.62 5.55 8.47
C PRO A 27 -3.05 5.85 9.91
N TRP A 28 -2.10 6.22 10.77
CA TRP A 28 -2.33 6.55 12.18
C TRP A 28 -2.20 8.05 12.47
N SER A 29 -2.11 8.90 11.43
CA SER A 29 -1.96 10.34 11.62
C SER A 29 -3.16 11.09 11.05
N ASP A 30 -3.74 11.95 11.87
CA ASP A 30 -4.75 12.93 11.43
C ASP A 30 -4.13 14.05 10.58
N LEU A 31 -2.79 14.13 10.54
CA LEU A 31 -2.07 15.08 9.70
C LEU A 31 -1.89 14.49 8.29
N PRO A 32 -2.42 15.13 7.25
CA PRO A 32 -2.52 14.54 5.91
C PRO A 32 -1.18 14.48 5.15
N GLN A 33 -0.09 15.02 5.70
CA GLN A 33 1.15 15.18 4.94
C GLN A 33 2.39 15.00 5.81
N VAL A 34 3.09 13.88 5.60
CA VAL A 34 4.49 13.72 6.03
C VAL A 34 5.40 13.86 4.83
N THR A 35 6.62 14.33 5.06
CA THR A 35 7.64 14.34 4.01
C THR A 35 8.16 12.92 3.78
N GLY A 36 8.64 12.66 2.56
CA GLY A 36 9.29 11.38 2.26
C GLY A 36 10.49 11.08 3.16
N LYS A 37 11.19 12.12 3.61
CA LYS A 37 12.34 11.99 4.51
C LYS A 37 11.90 11.55 5.92
N GLU A 38 10.86 12.17 6.47
CA GLU A 38 10.30 11.79 7.76
C GLU A 38 9.80 10.35 7.72
N TRP A 39 9.03 9.98 6.68
CA TRP A 39 8.52 8.63 6.57
C TRP A 39 9.62 7.57 6.44
N LEU A 40 10.64 7.78 5.60
CA LEU A 40 11.78 6.85 5.51
C LEU A 40 12.58 6.75 6.81
N SER A 41 12.54 7.78 7.66
CA SER A 41 13.19 7.72 8.97
C SER A 41 12.44 6.78 9.91
N LEU A 42 11.12 6.65 9.77
CA LEU A 42 10.32 5.63 10.47
C LEU A 42 10.61 4.21 9.99
N CYS A 43 11.11 4.04 8.76
CA CYS A 43 11.52 2.73 8.26
C CYS A 43 12.90 2.28 8.76
N ALA A 44 13.66 3.13 9.46
CA ALA A 44 15.00 2.80 9.95
C ALA A 44 14.96 2.09 11.33
N PRO A 45 15.98 1.28 11.69
CA PRO A 45 17.16 0.92 10.89
C PRO A 45 16.90 -0.20 9.88
N VAL A 46 17.51 -0.09 8.70
CA VAL A 46 17.49 -1.13 7.66
C VAL A 46 18.92 -1.65 7.46
N PRO A 47 19.19 -2.96 7.62
CA PRO A 47 20.51 -3.54 7.40
C PRO A 47 21.04 -3.29 5.98
N ALA A 48 22.36 -3.24 5.85
CA ALA A 48 23.02 -3.14 4.54
C ALA A 48 22.57 -4.27 3.61
N GLY A 49 22.40 -3.97 2.32
CA GLY A 49 21.94 -4.93 1.31
C GLY A 49 20.42 -5.19 1.32
N ARG A 50 19.67 -4.73 2.33
CA ARG A 50 18.21 -4.87 2.34
C ARG A 50 17.53 -3.73 1.56
N PRO A 51 16.34 -4.01 0.99
CA PRO A 51 15.42 -2.99 0.51
C PRO A 51 15.15 -1.92 1.57
N VAL A 52 15.14 -0.65 1.19
CA VAL A 52 14.74 0.45 2.08
C VAL A 52 13.26 0.80 1.92
N LEU A 53 12.65 0.38 0.80
CA LEU A 53 11.27 0.70 0.44
C LEU A 53 10.75 -0.31 -0.59
N TYR A 54 9.54 -0.83 -0.35
CA TYR A 54 8.70 -1.41 -1.40
C TYR A 54 7.55 -0.47 -1.72
N ALA A 55 7.39 -0.10 -2.98
CA ALA A 55 6.35 0.81 -3.42
C ALA A 55 5.41 0.07 -4.39
N LEU A 56 4.15 -0.09 -4.00
CA LEU A 56 3.13 -0.74 -4.81
C LEU A 56 2.28 0.33 -5.48
N ALA A 57 2.36 0.41 -6.81
CA ALA A 57 1.46 1.24 -7.60
C ALA A 57 0.14 0.50 -7.79
N LEU A 58 -0.95 1.11 -7.32
CA LEU A 58 -2.31 0.56 -7.37
C LEU A 58 -3.11 1.36 -8.40
N ARG A 59 -3.53 0.67 -9.47
CA ARG A 59 -4.24 1.27 -10.60
C ARG A 59 -5.58 0.56 -10.83
N PRO A 60 -6.65 1.04 -10.18
CA PRO A 60 -8.01 0.56 -10.37
C PRO A 60 -8.56 1.01 -11.74
N LYS A 61 -9.66 0.39 -12.20
CA LYS A 61 -10.34 0.83 -13.42
C LYS A 61 -11.23 2.07 -13.16
N GLY A 62 -11.71 2.27 -11.93
CA GLY A 62 -12.45 3.45 -11.48
C GLY A 62 -11.59 4.51 -10.79
N ARG A 63 -12.25 5.49 -10.13
CA ARG A 63 -11.60 6.54 -9.32
C ARG A 63 -11.85 6.35 -7.81
N PRO A 64 -11.24 5.36 -7.16
CA PRO A 64 -11.31 5.28 -5.71
C PRO A 64 -10.46 6.37 -5.07
N GLY A 65 -10.77 6.70 -3.82
CA GLY A 65 -9.85 7.47 -3.01
C GLY A 65 -8.56 6.68 -2.80
N ALA A 66 -7.43 7.40 -2.91
CA ALA A 66 -6.11 6.78 -2.84
C ALA A 66 -5.82 6.18 -1.46
N TRP A 67 -6.43 6.76 -0.43
CA TRP A 67 -6.35 6.31 0.95
C TRP A 67 -7.05 4.95 1.12
N GLU A 68 -8.31 4.85 0.73
CA GLU A 68 -9.13 3.64 0.89
C GLU A 68 -8.51 2.46 0.14
N LEU A 69 -8.03 2.71 -1.08
CA LEU A 69 -7.36 1.67 -1.86
C LEU A 69 -6.05 1.20 -1.22
N ALA A 70 -5.26 2.12 -0.66
CA ALA A 70 -4.03 1.77 0.04
C ALA A 70 -4.32 1.04 1.37
N LEU A 71 -5.38 1.44 2.09
CA LEU A 71 -5.83 0.81 3.32
C LEU A 71 -6.30 -0.62 3.08
N ASP A 72 -7.14 -0.85 2.08
CA ASP A 72 -7.60 -2.20 1.72
C ASP A 72 -6.44 -3.09 1.29
N ALA A 73 -5.49 -2.52 0.53
CA ALA A 73 -4.27 -3.22 0.15
C ALA A 73 -3.42 -3.60 1.36
N ALA A 74 -3.21 -2.66 2.29
CA ALA A 74 -2.44 -2.92 3.50
C ALA A 74 -3.08 -4.03 4.34
N ARG A 75 -4.38 -3.92 4.63
CA ARG A 75 -5.13 -4.92 5.40
C ARG A 75 -5.04 -6.32 4.80
N LEU A 76 -5.22 -6.42 3.48
CA LEU A 76 -5.10 -7.71 2.78
C LEU A 76 -3.69 -8.32 2.96
N LEU A 77 -2.64 -7.50 2.87
CA LEU A 77 -1.27 -7.97 3.04
C LEU A 77 -0.97 -8.35 4.50
N GLU A 78 -1.47 -7.58 5.45
CA GLU A 78 -1.35 -7.80 6.90
C GLU A 78 -1.99 -9.13 7.31
N GLU A 79 -3.23 -9.36 6.90
CA GLU A 79 -3.98 -10.60 7.17
C GLU A 79 -3.26 -11.82 6.59
N ARG A 80 -2.82 -11.74 5.34
CA ARG A 80 -2.16 -12.85 4.65
C ARG A 80 -0.80 -13.21 5.24
N ALA A 81 -0.06 -12.21 5.71
CA ALA A 81 1.28 -12.42 6.26
C ALA A 81 1.28 -12.64 7.78
N GLY A 82 0.17 -12.35 8.46
CA GLY A 82 0.06 -12.38 9.92
C GLY A 82 0.96 -11.33 10.58
N VAL A 83 0.98 -10.11 10.03
CA VAL A 83 1.82 -8.99 10.49
C VAL A 83 1.09 -7.67 10.42
N GLU A 84 1.48 -6.72 11.25
CA GLU A 84 1.17 -5.29 11.17
C GLU A 84 2.25 -4.60 10.36
N LEU A 85 1.87 -4.02 9.21
CA LEU A 85 2.81 -3.37 8.32
C LEU A 85 3.11 -1.95 8.81
N ASN A 86 4.36 -1.52 8.66
CA ASN A 86 4.68 -0.10 8.71
C ASN A 86 4.56 0.47 7.29
N TRP A 87 3.48 1.19 7.04
CA TRP A 87 3.11 1.64 5.70
C TRP A 87 2.65 3.10 5.65
N ALA A 88 2.66 3.65 4.44
CA ALA A 88 2.09 4.95 4.11
C ALA A 88 1.32 4.86 2.79
N TRP A 89 0.33 5.72 2.61
CA TRP A 89 -0.34 5.89 1.32
C TRP A 89 0.21 7.13 0.62
N ALA A 90 0.24 7.09 -0.70
CA ALA A 90 0.62 8.25 -1.48
C ALA A 90 -0.22 8.41 -2.74
N LEU A 91 -0.39 9.66 -3.18
CA LEU A 91 -1.07 10.01 -4.42
C LEU A 91 -0.12 10.77 -5.33
N ARG A 92 0.06 10.26 -6.54
CA ARG A 92 0.86 10.94 -7.57
C ARG A 92 0.00 11.93 -8.37
N THR A 93 0.63 12.93 -8.98
CA THR A 93 -0.04 13.88 -9.89
C THR A 93 -0.81 13.21 -11.02
N SER A 94 -0.36 12.04 -11.47
CA SER A 94 -1.06 11.22 -12.48
C SER A 94 -2.36 10.58 -11.97
N GLY A 95 -2.77 10.80 -10.72
CA GLY A 95 -3.93 10.16 -10.09
C GLY A 95 -3.69 8.70 -9.65
N ALA A 96 -2.46 8.20 -9.73
CA ALA A 96 -2.15 6.83 -9.28
C ALA A 96 -2.01 6.80 -7.75
N ALA A 97 -2.70 5.87 -7.11
CA ALA A 97 -2.55 5.56 -5.69
C ALA A 97 -1.34 4.63 -5.47
N TRP A 98 -0.67 4.79 -4.35
CA TRP A 98 0.50 4.02 -3.98
C TRP A 98 0.40 3.57 -2.54
N LEU A 99 0.72 2.30 -2.29
CA LEU A 99 1.01 1.78 -0.98
C LEU A 99 2.53 1.68 -0.83
N LEU A 100 3.07 2.36 0.17
CA LEU A 100 4.50 2.41 0.47
C LEU A 100 4.74 1.59 1.73
N LEU A 101 5.65 0.63 1.65
CA LEU A 101 5.92 -0.32 2.71
C LEU A 101 7.36 -0.20 3.18
N CYS A 102 7.55 -0.09 4.48
CA CYS A 102 8.83 -0.39 5.09
C CYS A 102 9.14 -1.90 4.93
N PRO A 103 10.42 -2.28 4.87
CA PRO A 103 10.83 -3.68 4.74
C PRO A 103 10.65 -4.51 6.02
N TRP A 104 10.22 -3.90 7.13
CA TRP A 104 9.93 -4.57 8.38
C TRP A 104 8.49 -4.30 8.81
N ALA A 105 7.97 -5.22 9.61
CA ALA A 105 6.62 -5.29 10.14
C ALA A 105 6.68 -5.85 11.57
N LEU A 106 5.56 -5.86 12.29
CA LEU A 106 5.45 -6.52 13.58
C LEU A 106 4.53 -7.73 13.44
N ASP A 107 4.86 -8.89 14.01
CA ASP A 107 3.87 -9.95 14.12
C ASP A 107 2.81 -9.62 15.20
N TRP A 108 1.81 -10.48 15.37
CA TRP A 108 0.76 -10.28 16.39
C TRP A 108 1.26 -10.33 17.83
N ALA A 109 2.43 -10.90 18.07
CA ALA A 109 3.14 -10.84 19.34
C ALA A 109 4.05 -9.60 19.45
N LYS A 110 3.92 -8.64 18.53
CA LYS A 110 4.70 -7.39 18.43
C LYS A 110 6.21 -7.62 18.23
N LYS A 111 6.61 -8.76 17.66
CA LYS A 111 8.00 -9.05 17.34
C LYS A 111 8.35 -8.53 15.94
N PRO A 112 9.51 -7.87 15.76
CA PRO A 112 9.94 -7.41 14.45
C PRO A 112 10.11 -8.57 13.46
N ARG A 113 9.53 -8.44 12.28
CA ARG A 113 9.62 -9.39 11.18
C ARG A 113 9.93 -8.69 9.88
N TRP A 114 10.83 -9.27 9.08
CA TRP A 114 11.09 -8.78 7.73
C TRP A 114 9.90 -9.11 6.82
N TYR A 115 9.34 -8.09 6.20
CA TYR A 115 8.27 -8.24 5.23
C TYR A 115 8.79 -7.96 3.82
N ARG A 116 8.39 -8.82 2.88
CA ARG A 116 8.68 -8.66 1.46
C ARG A 116 7.45 -9.10 0.67
N PRO A 117 6.78 -8.20 -0.06
CA PRO A 117 5.67 -8.60 -0.91
C PRO A 117 6.18 -9.56 -2.01
N GLY A 118 5.60 -10.75 -2.05
CA GLY A 118 5.91 -11.80 -3.02
C GLY A 118 4.94 -11.86 -4.19
N PRO A 119 5.18 -12.73 -5.19
CA PRO A 119 4.27 -12.88 -6.33
C PRO A 119 2.82 -13.23 -5.93
N ALA A 120 2.65 -14.08 -4.91
CA ALA A 120 1.33 -14.46 -4.39
C ALA A 120 0.58 -13.27 -3.78
N ASP A 121 1.27 -12.36 -3.11
CA ASP A 121 0.69 -11.14 -2.54
C ASP A 121 0.22 -10.19 -3.64
N LEU A 122 1.04 -10.01 -4.68
CA LEU A 122 0.68 -9.19 -5.83
C LEU A 122 -0.50 -9.77 -6.60
N GLN A 123 -0.61 -11.10 -6.67
CA GLN A 123 -1.75 -11.77 -7.28
C GLN A 123 -3.03 -11.56 -6.46
N ALA A 124 -2.97 -11.80 -5.15
CA ALA A 124 -4.10 -11.57 -4.26
C ALA A 124 -4.59 -10.11 -4.32
N LEU A 125 -3.67 -9.13 -4.33
CA LEU A 125 -4.03 -7.73 -4.51
C LEU A 125 -4.77 -7.49 -5.84
N ARG A 126 -4.35 -8.11 -6.94
CA ARG A 126 -5.02 -7.93 -8.25
C ARG A 126 -6.41 -8.53 -8.29
N GLU A 127 -6.61 -9.68 -7.65
CA GLU A 127 -7.86 -10.42 -7.63
C GLU A 127 -8.86 -9.78 -6.67
N GLU A 128 -8.49 -9.63 -5.40
CA GLU A 128 -9.37 -9.15 -4.32
C GLU A 128 -9.74 -7.69 -4.51
N LEU A 129 -8.75 -6.82 -4.70
CA LEU A 129 -9.02 -5.41 -4.95
C LEU A 129 -9.53 -5.19 -6.38
N GLY A 130 -9.18 -6.08 -7.31
CA GLY A 130 -9.81 -6.11 -8.64
C GLY A 130 -11.31 -6.26 -8.52
N ALA A 131 -11.79 -7.29 -7.84
CA ALA A 131 -13.22 -7.56 -7.64
C ALA A 131 -13.93 -6.41 -6.92
N ARG A 132 -13.29 -5.81 -5.90
CA ARG A 132 -13.87 -4.71 -5.12
C ARG A 132 -13.95 -3.38 -5.88
N TRP A 133 -13.01 -3.12 -6.79
CA TRP A 133 -12.83 -1.82 -7.44
C TRP A 133 -12.99 -1.84 -8.98
N ASP A 134 -13.45 -2.94 -9.58
CA ASP A 134 -13.78 -3.03 -11.03
C ASP A 134 -15.13 -2.40 -11.40
N ILE A 135 -15.97 -2.01 -10.44
CA ILE A 135 -17.32 -1.47 -10.68
C ILE A 135 -17.36 0.01 -10.30
N ASP A 136 -17.27 0.91 -11.28
CA ASP A 136 -17.65 2.35 -11.24
C ASP A 136 -17.45 3.14 -9.92
N GLY A 137 -16.45 2.80 -9.11
CA GLY A 137 -16.19 3.45 -7.82
C GLY A 137 -17.29 3.24 -6.76
N ARG A 138 -18.17 2.25 -6.89
CA ARG A 138 -19.12 1.89 -5.82
C ARG A 138 -18.68 0.63 -5.09
N PRO A 139 -18.66 0.60 -3.74
CA PRO A 139 -18.40 -0.62 -3.01
C PRO A 139 -19.47 -1.65 -3.37
N VAL A 140 -19.03 -2.86 -3.74
CA VAL A 140 -19.92 -4.00 -3.96
C VAL A 140 -20.48 -4.41 -2.60
N CYS A 141 -21.69 -3.96 -2.27
CA CYS A 141 -22.40 -4.50 -1.12
C CYS A 141 -22.64 -6.00 -1.35
N PRO A 142 -22.16 -6.89 -0.47
CA PRO A 142 -22.46 -8.31 -0.55
C PRO A 142 -23.88 -8.52 -0.03
N GLY A 143 -24.91 -8.41 -0.89
CA GLY A 143 -26.28 -8.60 -0.41
C GLY A 143 -27.45 -8.41 -1.37
N GLY A 144 -27.24 -8.06 -2.63
CA GLY A 144 -28.35 -7.89 -3.58
C GLY A 144 -28.89 -9.22 -4.12
N ARG A 145 -29.64 -9.99 -3.31
CA ARG A 145 -30.51 -11.05 -3.87
C ARG A 145 -31.56 -10.36 -4.74
N GLY A 146 -31.52 -10.63 -6.03
CA GLY A 146 -32.58 -10.25 -6.95
C GLY A 146 -33.91 -10.80 -6.45
N ARG A 147 -34.90 -9.90 -6.30
CA ARG A 147 -36.29 -10.30 -6.43
C ARG A 147 -36.66 -10.11 -7.90
N GLY A 148 -36.80 -11.24 -8.57
CA GLY A 148 -37.45 -11.33 -9.87
C GLY A 148 -38.88 -10.81 -9.78
N ARG A 149 -39.34 -10.30 -10.93
CA ARG A 149 -40.69 -9.85 -11.21
C ARG A 149 -41.71 -10.96 -11.03
#